data_AF-A0AAD7LLF4-F1
#
_entry.id   AF-A0AAD7LLF4-F1
#
_cell.length_a   1.000
_cell.length_b   1.000
_cell.length_c   1.000
_cell.angle_alpha   90.00
_cell.angle_beta   90.00
_cell.angle_gamma   90.00
#
_symmetry.space_group_name_H-M   'P 1'
#
loop_
_entity.id
_entity.type
_entity.pdbx_description
1 polymer ?
#
loop_
_entity_poly.entity_id
_entity_poly.type
_entity_poly.pdbx_seq_one_letter_code
_entity_poly.pdbx_strand_id
1 'polypeptide(L)'
;MLHKCPDAIPDPKAVQYVRNDRGTPMVLDNKGLLIVDHQIATDKRTKPYVKKMAKGQDYFFKEFSRAITILSENNPLTGTKGEIRKQCNVANKHHDNEKEP
;
A
#
# COMPACT_ATOMS: atom_id res chain seq x y z
N MET A 1 -14.94 -29.80 -0.76
CA MET A 1 -14.42 -28.53 -1.30
C MET A 1 -12.97 -28.40 -0.85
N LEU A 2 -12.04 -28.08 -1.74
CA LEU A 2 -10.65 -27.83 -1.36
C LEU A 2 -10.59 -26.46 -0.64
N HIS A 3 -10.15 -26.44 0.61
CA HIS A 3 -9.93 -25.18 1.32
C HIS A 3 -8.73 -24.45 0.70
N LYS A 4 -8.87 -23.15 0.40
CA LYS A 4 -7.77 -22.33 -0.16
C LYS A 4 -6.60 -22.18 0.82
N CYS A 5 -6.88 -22.22 2.13
CA CYS A 5 -5.90 -22.24 3.21
C CYS A 5 -6.17 -23.49 4.07
N PRO A 6 -5.61 -24.65 3.71
CA PRO A 6 -5.79 -25.87 4.49
C PRO A 6 -5.06 -25.81 5.83
N ASP A 7 -3.93 -25.09 5.88
CA ASP A 7 -3.09 -24.94 7.07
C ASP A 7 -3.25 -23.54 7.69
N ALA A 8 -3.33 -23.49 9.02
CA ALA A 8 -3.37 -22.22 9.76
C ALA A 8 -2.06 -21.43 9.67
N ILE A 9 -0.95 -22.12 9.42
CA ILE A 9 0.38 -21.54 9.20
C ILE A 9 0.85 -22.05 7.82
N PRO A 10 0.59 -21.31 6.74
CA PRO A 10 0.98 -21.73 5.40
C PRO A 10 2.50 -21.67 5.25
N ASP A 11 3.08 -22.59 4.47
CA ASP A 11 4.49 -22.52 4.08
C ASP A 11 4.74 -21.19 3.32
N PRO A 12 5.58 -20.28 3.86
CA PRO A 12 5.84 -18.99 3.24
C PRO A 12 6.53 -19.09 1.86
N LYS A 13 7.08 -20.25 1.49
CA LYS A 13 7.66 -20.52 0.16
C LYS A 13 6.66 -21.08 -0.84
N ALA A 14 5.52 -21.61 -0.37
CA ALA A 14 4.46 -22.15 -1.21
C ALA A 14 3.39 -21.11 -1.59
N VAL A 15 3.34 -19.96 -0.91
CA VAL A 15 2.36 -18.92 -1.19
C VAL A 15 2.77 -18.06 -2.40
N GLN A 16 2.02 -18.19 -3.49
CA GLN A 16 2.20 -17.33 -4.66
C GLN A 16 1.60 -15.95 -4.38
N TYR A 17 2.46 -14.94 -4.24
CA TYR A 17 2.02 -13.54 -4.19
C TYR A 17 1.44 -13.14 -5.55
N VAL A 18 0.12 -13.18 -5.68
CA VAL A 18 -0.57 -12.69 -6.88
C VAL A 18 -0.60 -11.16 -6.80
N ARG A 19 0.42 -10.52 -7.38
CA ARG A 19 0.61 -9.06 -7.34
C ARG A 19 -0.42 -8.25 -8.16
N ASN A 20 -1.46 -8.91 -8.66
CA ASN A 20 -2.68 -8.34 -9.25
C ASN A 20 -3.62 -9.52 -9.50
N ASP A 21 -4.56 -9.76 -8.57
CA ASP A 21 -5.56 -10.81 -8.74
C ASP A 21 -6.53 -10.41 -9.87
N ARG A 22 -6.21 -10.85 -11.08
CA ARG A 22 -7.07 -10.70 -12.27
C ARG A 22 -8.25 -11.69 -12.27
N GLY A 23 -8.24 -12.67 -11.36
CA GLY A 23 -9.24 -13.74 -11.29
C GLY A 23 -10.42 -13.41 -10.38
N THR A 24 -10.24 -12.52 -9.40
CA THR A 24 -11.35 -12.03 -8.59
C THR A 24 -12.04 -10.88 -9.32
N PRO A 25 -13.28 -11.09 -9.83
CA PRO A 25 -14.02 -9.98 -10.42
C PRO A 25 -14.22 -8.90 -9.37
N MET A 26 -14.19 -7.61 -9.77
CA MET A 26 -14.50 -6.47 -8.90
C MET A 26 -16.01 -6.38 -8.57
N VAL A 27 -16.61 -7.53 -8.26
CA VAL A 27 -17.97 -7.61 -7.73
C VAL A 27 -17.86 -7.39 -6.23
N LEU A 28 -18.67 -6.48 -5.69
CA LEU A 28 -18.73 -6.24 -4.25
C LEU A 28 -19.42 -7.43 -3.57
N ASP A 29 -18.65 -8.46 -3.24
CA ASP A 29 -19.13 -9.73 -2.70
C ASP A 29 -18.53 -10.09 -1.33
N ASN A 30 -18.01 -9.07 -0.61
CA ASN A 30 -17.39 -9.18 0.71
C ASN A 30 -16.20 -10.16 0.78
N LYS A 31 -15.56 -10.50 -0.36
CA LYS A 31 -14.37 -11.37 -0.42
C LYS A 31 -13.04 -10.63 -0.21
N GLY A 32 -13.05 -9.52 0.55
CA GLY A 32 -11.80 -8.88 0.98
C GLY A 32 -10.96 -9.88 1.77
N LEU A 33 -9.70 -10.07 1.38
CA LEU A 33 -8.84 -11.11 1.96
C LEU A 33 -8.42 -10.73 3.38
N LEU A 34 -8.09 -9.46 3.60
CA LEU A 34 -7.70 -8.96 4.90
C LEU A 34 -8.92 -8.42 5.65
N ILE A 35 -8.86 -8.47 6.98
CA ILE A 35 -9.90 -7.89 7.86
C ILE A 35 -10.13 -6.42 7.53
N VAL A 36 -9.06 -5.67 7.26
CA VAL A 36 -9.13 -4.25 6.91
C VAL A 36 -9.90 -4.01 5.61
N ASP A 37 -9.79 -4.90 4.62
CA ASP A 37 -10.54 -4.79 3.35
C ASP A 37 -12.05 -4.90 3.62
N HIS A 38 -12.44 -5.86 4.45
CA HIS A 38 -13.84 -6.06 4.84
C HIS A 38 -14.37 -4.88 5.68
N GLN A 39 -13.57 -4.36 6.61
CA GLN A 39 -13.95 -3.22 7.44
C GLN A 39 -14.20 -1.97 6.59
N ILE A 40 -13.35 -1.69 5.59
CA ILE A 40 -13.53 -0.54 4.70
C ILE A 40 -14.81 -0.69 3.86
N ALA A 41 -15.20 -1.91 3.47
CA ALA A 41 -16.44 -2.16 2.74
C ALA A 41 -17.72 -2.07 3.61
N THR A 42 -17.61 -2.28 4.92
CA THR A 42 -18.76 -2.40 5.84
C THR A 42 -18.97 -1.19 6.74
N ASP A 43 -17.90 -0.49 7.14
CA ASP A 43 -17.97 0.71 7.99
C ASP A 43 -18.80 1.81 7.31
N LYS A 44 -19.71 2.41 8.09
CA LYS A 44 -20.65 3.44 7.60
C LYS A 44 -19.94 4.64 6.97
N ARG A 45 -18.73 4.97 7.44
CA ARG A 45 -17.92 6.11 6.99
C ARG A 45 -17.31 5.86 5.60
N THR A 46 -16.89 4.64 5.32
CA THR A 46 -16.10 4.29 4.11
C THR A 46 -16.93 3.59 3.04
N LYS A 47 -17.98 2.85 3.43
CA LYS A 47 -18.88 2.11 2.53
C LYS A 47 -19.42 2.93 1.35
N PRO A 48 -19.82 4.21 1.49
CA PRO A 48 -20.26 5.02 0.36
C PRO A 48 -19.18 5.20 -0.71
N TYR A 49 -17.91 5.35 -0.31
CA TYR A 49 -16.79 5.51 -1.23
C TYR A 49 -16.44 4.21 -1.93
N VAL A 50 -16.43 3.09 -1.20
CA VAL A 50 -16.26 1.74 -1.80
C VAL A 50 -17.30 1.48 -2.88
N LYS A 51 -18.58 1.81 -2.61
CA LYS A 51 -19.64 1.68 -3.61
C LYS A 51 -19.44 2.59 -4.82
N LYS A 52 -18.94 3.81 -4.65
CA LYS A 52 -18.65 4.72 -5.77
C LYS A 52 -17.50 4.20 -6.63
N MET A 53 -16.41 3.76 -5.99
CA MET A 53 -15.24 3.20 -6.67
C MET A 53 -15.59 1.92 -7.43
N ALA A 54 -16.37 1.00 -6.83
CA ALA A 54 -16.81 -0.23 -7.50
C ALA A 54 -17.74 0.03 -8.70
N LYS A 55 -18.50 1.13 -8.69
CA LYS A 55 -19.43 1.50 -9.77
C LYS A 55 -18.75 2.24 -10.93
N GLY A 56 -17.58 2.85 -10.71
CA GLY A 56 -16.95 3.74 -11.67
C GLY A 56 -15.43 3.66 -11.62
N GLN A 57 -14.85 3.02 -12.63
CA GLN A 57 -13.40 2.90 -12.77
C GLN A 57 -12.72 4.28 -12.88
N ASP A 58 -13.31 5.23 -13.59
CA ASP A 58 -12.77 6.58 -13.72
C ASP A 58 -12.77 7.33 -12.38
N TYR A 59 -13.82 7.14 -11.57
CA TYR A 59 -13.88 7.69 -10.22
C TYR A 59 -12.78 7.08 -9.34
N PHE A 60 -12.58 5.76 -9.43
CA PHE A 60 -11.50 5.07 -8.74
C PHE A 60 -10.12 5.63 -9.15
N PHE A 61 -9.80 5.70 -10.44
CA PHE A 61 -8.50 6.19 -10.89
C PHE A 61 -8.25 7.65 -10.54
N LYS A 62 -9.28 8.50 -10.59
CA LYS A 62 -9.18 9.90 -10.17
C LYS A 62 -8.84 10.03 -8.68
N GLU A 63 -9.58 9.35 -7.81
CA GLU A 63 -9.32 9.44 -6.37
C GLU A 63 -8.05 8.69 -5.96
N PHE A 64 -7.71 7.59 -6.65
CA PHE A 64 -6.47 6.85 -6.42
C PHE A 64 -5.23 7.70 -6.72
N SER A 65 -5.18 8.32 -7.91
CA SER A 65 -4.04 9.18 -8.28
C SER A 65 -3.88 10.34 -7.30
N ARG A 66 -4.98 11.02 -6.96
CA ARG A 66 -4.99 12.08 -5.95
C ARG A 66 -4.48 11.61 -4.59
N ALA A 67 -4.94 10.47 -4.10
CA ALA A 67 -4.56 9.95 -2.79
C ALA A 67 -3.07 9.58 -2.74
N ILE A 68 -2.54 8.96 -3.80
CA ILE A 68 -1.12 8.61 -3.90
C ILE A 68 -0.23 9.86 -3.96
N THR A 69 -0.64 10.91 -4.67
CA THR A 69 0.09 12.19 -4.67
C THR A 69 0.21 12.75 -3.26
N ILE A 70 -0.91 12.87 -2.53
CA ILE A 70 -0.91 13.38 -1.15
C ILE A 70 -0.02 12.52 -0.25
N LEU A 71 -0.10 11.20 -0.38
CA LEU A 71 0.73 10.28 0.40
C LEU A 71 2.22 10.45 0.10
N SER A 72 2.58 10.65 -1.18
CA SER A 72 3.98 10.82 -1.61
C SER A 72 4.60 12.14 -1.16
N GLU A 73 3.77 13.15 -0.89
CA GLU A 73 4.19 14.48 -0.43
C GLU A 73 4.06 14.64 1.09
N ASN A 74 3.84 13.55 1.82
CA ASN A 74 3.72 13.59 3.28
C ASN A 74 5.11 13.68 3.94
N ASN A 75 5.41 14.86 4.49
CA ASN A 75 6.64 15.16 5.24
C ASN A 75 7.97 14.90 4.48
N PRO A 76 8.15 15.45 3.26
CA PRO A 76 9.38 15.29 2.50
C PRO A 76 10.54 16.08 3.13
N LEU A 77 11.74 15.56 2.99
CA LEU A 77 12.97 16.32 3.21
C LEU A 77 13.20 17.23 1.99
N THR A 78 13.20 18.55 2.19
CA THR A 78 13.33 19.54 1.11
C THR A 78 14.49 20.51 1.34
N GLY A 79 14.92 21.19 0.28
CA GLY A 79 16.05 22.12 0.33
C GLY A 79 17.34 21.40 0.66
N THR A 80 18.00 21.80 1.75
CA THR A 80 19.24 21.18 2.25
C THR A 80 18.99 20.15 3.35
N LYS A 81 17.73 19.80 3.65
CA LYS A 81 17.40 18.76 4.63
C LYS A 81 17.67 17.38 4.04
N GLY A 82 18.41 16.54 4.76
CA GLY A 82 18.77 15.19 4.32
C GLY A 82 19.95 15.18 3.35
N GLU A 83 20.00 14.17 2.49
CA GLU A 83 21.07 13.97 1.51
C GLU A 83 20.59 13.24 0.26
N ILE A 84 21.31 13.45 -0.85
CA ILE A 84 21.19 12.58 -2.03
C ILE A 84 22.15 11.40 -1.84
N ARG A 85 21.60 10.22 -1.55
CA ARG A 85 22.41 9.01 -1.30
C ARG A 85 23.09 8.52 -2.57
N LYS A 86 24.38 8.19 -2.47
CA LYS A 86 25.13 7.52 -3.55
C LYS A 86 24.73 6.05 -3.70
N GLN A 87 24.32 5.42 -2.59
CA GLN A 87 23.84 4.05 -2.51
C GLN A 87 22.61 4.03 -1.60
N CYS A 88 21.44 3.57 -2.08
CA CYS A 88 20.18 3.74 -1.35
C CYS A 88 20.12 3.04 0.01
N ASN A 89 20.87 1.94 0.17
CA ASN A 89 20.90 1.08 1.35
C ASN A 89 21.85 1.58 2.46
N VAL A 90 22.61 2.66 2.25
CA VAL A 90 23.56 3.19 3.23
C VAL A 90 23.58 4.72 3.21
N ALA A 91 23.71 5.36 4.37
CA ALA A 91 23.89 6.81 4.46
C ALA A 91 25.28 7.21 3.94
N ASN A 92 25.43 8.41 3.38
CA ASN A 92 26.76 8.85 2.97
C ASN A 92 27.65 9.03 4.21
N LYS A 93 28.96 8.79 4.05
CA LYS A 93 29.94 9.11 5.09
C LYS A 93 30.16 10.62 5.09
N HIS A 94 29.70 11.28 6.13
CA HIS A 94 30.15 12.62 6.46
C HIS A 94 31.44 12.46 7.24
N HIS A 95 32.54 12.98 6.71
CA HIS A 95 33.73 13.18 7.53
C HIS A 95 33.41 14.38 8.41
N ASP A 96 32.92 14.11 9.61
CA ASP A 96 32.82 15.14 10.63
C ASP A 96 34.26 15.60 10.87
N ASN A 97 34.60 16.80 10.35
CA ASN A 97 35.74 17.53 10.86
C ASN A 97 35.33 17.97 12.27
N GLU A 98 35.38 17.05 13.23
CA GLU A 98 35.60 17.38 14.63
C GLU A 98 36.92 18.13 14.67
N LYS A 99 36.83 19.45 14.50
CA LYS A 99 37.83 20.36 15.01
C LYS A 99 37.65 20.28 16.53
N GLU A 100 38.38 19.37 17.14
CA GLU A 100 38.67 19.39 18.57
C GLU A 100 39.20 20.79 18.92
N PRO A 101 38.77 21.42 20.02
CA PRO A 101 39.20 22.77 20.39
C PRO A 101 40.71 22.89 20.60
#